data_AF-V4HL46-F1
#
_entry.id   AF-V4HL46-F1
#
_cell.length_a   1.000
_cell.length_b   1.000
_cell.length_c   1.000
_cell.angle_alpha   90.00
_cell.angle_beta   90.00
_cell.angle_gamma   90.00
#
_symmetry.space_group_name_H-M   'P 1'
#
loop_
_entity.id
_entity.type
_entity.pdbx_description
1 polymer ?
#
loop_
_entity_poly.entity_id
_entity_poly.type
_entity_poly.pdbx_seq_one_letter_code
_entity_poly.pdbx_strand_id
1 'polypeptide(L)'
;MLAFTREESWVVHAALLERVREAVEAGEYDEGHPELDALRTLESDADRFAPAEVHAVHASLVGYLADAPLRDRPPARAALETTSDAL
;
A
#
# COMPACT_ATOMS: atom_id res chain seq x y z
N MET A 1 -6.21 0.97 13.14
CA MET A 1 -6.16 2.33 12.58
C MET A 1 -4.75 2.48 12.06
N LEU A 2 -4.60 2.68 10.76
CA LEU A 2 -3.28 2.91 10.16
C LEU A 2 -3.13 4.42 10.03
N ALA A 3 -2.14 4.97 10.71
CA ALA A 3 -1.79 6.37 10.59
C ALA A 3 -0.39 6.44 9.98
N PHE A 4 -0.29 7.09 8.83
CA PHE A 4 0.94 7.25 8.09
C PHE A 4 1.40 8.71 8.16
N THR A 5 2.71 8.92 8.24
CA THR A 5 3.27 10.25 7.96
C THR A 5 3.07 10.60 6.48
N ARG A 6 3.23 11.87 6.10
CA ARG A 6 3.11 12.28 4.69
C ARG A 6 4.06 11.52 3.76
N GLU A 7 5.28 11.22 4.21
CA GLU A 7 6.25 10.48 3.43
C GLU A 7 5.85 9.01 3.30
N GLU A 8 5.37 8.40 4.38
CA GLU A 8 4.81 7.04 4.37
C GLU A 8 3.58 6.95 3.45
N SER A 9 2.64 7.89 3.54
CA SER A 9 1.46 7.93 2.66
C SER A 9 1.86 8.00 1.19
N TRP A 10 2.88 8.79 0.84
CA TRP A 10 3.35 8.86 -0.55
C TRP A 10 3.91 7.52 -1.03
N VAL A 11 4.64 6.80 -0.17
CA VAL A 11 5.18 5.48 -0.50
C VAL A 11 4.11 4.40 -0.56
N VAL A 12 3.16 4.39 0.37
CA VAL A 12 2.01 3.46 0.36
C VAL A 12 1.22 3.66 -0.94
N HIS A 13 0.98 4.92 -1.32
CA HIS A 13 0.32 5.25 -2.58
C HIS A 13 1.09 4.70 -3.80
N ALA A 14 2.42 4.93 -3.86
CA ALA A 14 3.26 4.40 -4.95
C ALA A 14 3.24 2.86 -5.01
N ALA A 15 3.32 2.19 -3.85
CA ALA A 15 3.28 0.73 -3.75
C ALA A 15 1.93 0.16 -4.23
N LEU A 16 0.80 0.77 -3.84
CA LEU A 16 -0.53 0.37 -4.27
C LEU A 16 -0.71 0.55 -5.79
N LEU A 17 -0.25 1.67 -6.35
CA LEU A 17 -0.30 1.90 -7.79
C LEU A 17 0.54 0.90 -8.58
N GLU A 18 1.75 0.59 -8.09
CA GLU A 18 2.62 -0.40 -8.71
C GLU A 18 1.97 -1.78 -8.70
N ARG A 19 1.38 -2.19 -7.57
CA ARG A 19 0.68 -3.48 -7.46
C ARG A 19 -0.51 -3.59 -8.40
N VAL A 20 -1.28 -2.50 -8.54
CA VAL A 20 -2.41 -2.42 -9.50
C VAL A 20 -1.90 -2.49 -10.94
N ARG A 21 -0.80 -1.78 -11.27
CA ARG A 21 -0.16 -1.83 -12.58
C ARG A 21 0.24 -3.26 -12.95
N GLU A 22 0.92 -3.96 -12.04
CA GLU A 22 1.33 -5.35 -12.22
C GLU A 22 0.13 -6.29 -12.44
N ALA A 23 -0.94 -6.13 -11.65
CA ALA A 23 -2.16 -6.94 -11.81
C ALA A 23 -2.82 -6.72 -13.17
N VAL A 24 -2.90 -5.46 -13.62
CA VAL A 24 -3.43 -5.12 -14.96
C VAL A 24 -2.56 -5.73 -16.06
N GLU A 25 -1.24 -5.65 -15.94
CA GLU A 25 -0.30 -6.22 -16.92
C GLU A 25 -0.35 -7.76 -16.97
N ALA A 26 -0.60 -8.42 -15.83
CA ALA A 26 -0.78 -9.86 -15.73
C ALA A 26 -2.16 -10.35 -16.23
N GLY A 27 -3.10 -9.43 -16.47
CA GLY A 27 -4.49 -9.77 -16.79
C GLY A 27 -5.27 -10.31 -15.59
N GLU A 28 -4.77 -10.09 -14.37
CA GLU A 28 -5.36 -10.51 -13.10
C GLU A 28 -6.33 -9.44 -12.59
N TYR A 29 -7.36 -9.15 -13.38
CA TYR A 29 -8.38 -8.14 -13.07
C TYR A 29 -9.73 -8.82 -12.75
N ASP A 30 -9.72 -9.72 -11.77
CA ASP A 30 -10.91 -10.41 -11.28
C ASP A 30 -11.69 -9.51 -10.27
N GLU A 31 -12.91 -9.91 -9.88
CA GLU A 31 -13.81 -9.10 -9.06
C GLU A 31 -13.21 -8.75 -7.67
N GLY A 32 -12.90 -7.46 -7.47
CA GLY A 32 -12.48 -6.87 -6.20
C GLY A 32 -11.00 -6.47 -6.18
N HIS A 33 -10.73 -5.18 -5.97
CA HIS A 33 -9.37 -4.63 -5.91
C HIS A 33 -9.14 -3.95 -4.55
N PRO A 34 -8.76 -4.71 -3.51
CA PRO A 34 -8.51 -4.13 -2.20
C PRO A 34 -7.39 -3.08 -2.23
N GLU A 35 -6.50 -3.11 -3.22
CA GLU A 35 -5.51 -2.05 -3.47
C GLU A 35 -6.17 -0.73 -3.88
N LEU A 36 -7.19 -0.76 -4.74
CA LEU A 36 -7.92 0.45 -5.14
C LEU A 36 -8.77 1.00 -4.00
N ASP A 37 -9.34 0.13 -3.16
CA ASP A 37 -10.07 0.55 -1.97
C ASP A 37 -9.14 1.14 -0.91
N ALA A 38 -7.98 0.52 -0.67
CA ALA A 38 -6.92 1.07 0.17
C ALA A 38 -6.43 2.43 -0.34
N LEU A 39 -6.27 2.59 -1.66
CA LEU A 39 -5.86 3.84 -2.28
C LEU A 39 -6.91 4.94 -2.02
N ARG A 40 -8.20 4.64 -2.20
CA ARG A 40 -9.30 5.59 -1.91
C ARG A 40 -9.34 5.99 -0.43
N THR A 41 -9.15 5.03 0.47
CA THR A 41 -9.08 5.28 1.92
C THR A 41 -7.93 6.21 2.25
N LEU A 42 -6.74 5.93 1.71
CA LEU A 42 -5.53 6.75 1.88
C LEU A 42 -5.70 8.17 1.31
N GLU A 43 -6.27 8.31 0.10
CA GLU A 43 -6.51 9.61 -0.55
C GLU A 43 -7.59 10.46 0.14
N SER A 44 -8.51 9.80 0.86
CA SER A 44 -9.55 10.49 1.63
C SER A 44 -9.05 10.97 2.99
N ASP A 45 -7.75 10.85 3.27
CA ASP A 45 -7.14 11.06 4.60
C ASP A 45 -7.88 10.29 5.70
N ALA A 46 -8.39 9.10 5.36
CA ALA A 46 -9.12 8.24 6.29
C ALA A 46 -8.15 7.21 6.90
N ASP A 47 -7.96 7.24 8.21
CA ASP A 47 -7.06 6.30 8.92
C ASP A 47 -7.69 4.91 9.17
N ARG A 48 -8.88 4.67 8.60
CA ARG A 48 -9.71 3.49 8.87
C ARG A 48 -9.74 2.56 7.67
N PHE A 49 -8.72 1.72 7.61
CA PHE A 49 -8.61 0.65 6.62
C PHE A 49 -9.41 -0.59 7.04
N ALA A 50 -10.07 -1.22 6.08
CA ALA A 50 -10.65 -2.55 6.26
C ALA A 50 -9.55 -3.62 6.34
N PRO A 51 -9.78 -4.79 6.97
CA PRO A 51 -8.75 -5.84 7.09
C PRO A 51 -8.15 -6.29 5.75
N ALA A 52 -8.95 -6.34 4.68
CA ALA A 52 -8.48 -6.67 3.34
C ALA A 52 -7.56 -5.57 2.76
N GLU A 53 -7.87 -4.31 3.05
CA GLU A 53 -7.04 -3.16 2.63
C GLU A 53 -5.71 -3.15 3.39
N VAL A 54 -5.70 -3.48 4.70
CA VAL A 54 -4.45 -3.62 5.47
C VAL A 54 -3.56 -4.71 4.87
N HIS A 55 -4.12 -5.87 4.51
CA HIS A 55 -3.38 -6.94 3.83
C HIS A 55 -2.86 -6.48 2.46
N ALA A 56 -3.67 -5.77 1.68
CA ALA A 56 -3.27 -5.24 0.38
C ALA A 56 -2.13 -4.23 0.49
N VAL A 57 -2.19 -3.31 1.46
CA VAL A 57 -1.10 -2.36 1.76
C VAL A 57 0.17 -3.11 2.13
N HIS A 58 0.10 -4.09 3.04
CA HIS A 58 1.25 -4.88 3.44
C HIS A 58 1.89 -5.61 2.25
N ALA A 59 1.09 -6.33 1.47
CA ALA A 59 1.57 -7.06 0.30
C ALA A 59 2.20 -6.12 -0.75
N SER A 60 1.59 -4.96 -0.97
CA SER A 60 2.09 -3.95 -1.90
C SER A 60 3.42 -3.37 -1.44
N LEU A 61 3.58 -3.05 -0.14
CA LEU A 61 4.83 -2.56 0.42
C LEU A 61 5.96 -3.60 0.34
N VAL A 62 5.66 -4.88 0.57
CA VAL A 62 6.63 -5.97 0.41
C VAL A 62 7.13 -6.06 -1.03
N GLY A 63 6.22 -5.99 -2.01
CA GLY A 63 6.58 -5.99 -3.43
C GLY A 63 7.41 -4.75 -3.81
N TYR A 64 6.91 -3.56 -3.44
CA TYR A 64 7.55 -2.29 -3.75
C TYR A 64 8.99 -2.20 -3.21
N LEU A 65 9.25 -2.69 -2.00
CA LEU A 65 10.58 -2.66 -1.38
C LEU A 65 11.67 -3.41 -2.16
N ALA A 66 11.29 -4.33 -3.05
CA ALA A 66 12.26 -5.07 -3.87
C ALA A 66 12.99 -4.14 -4.85
N ASP A 67 12.30 -3.15 -5.42
CA ASP A 67 12.84 -2.21 -6.41
C ASP A 67 12.66 -0.73 -6.00
N ALA A 68 12.31 -0.47 -4.74
CA ALA A 68 12.05 0.88 -4.25
C ALA A 68 13.26 1.83 -4.43
N PRO A 69 13.03 3.05 -4.93
CA PRO A 69 14.03 4.12 -4.94
C PRO A 69 14.65 4.32 -3.56
N LEU A 70 15.95 4.65 -3.49
CA LEU A 70 16.67 4.79 -2.22
C LEU A 70 15.99 5.76 -1.24
N ARG A 71 15.41 6.85 -1.75
CA ARG A 71 14.68 7.85 -0.96
C ARG A 71 13.47 7.25 -0.24
N ASP A 72 12.83 6.28 -0.86
CA ASP A 72 11.55 5.74 -0.40
C ASP A 72 11.74 4.57 0.56
N ARG A 73 12.93 3.96 0.61
CA ARG A 73 13.20 2.78 1.45
C ARG A 73 12.97 3.02 2.94
N PRO A 74 13.43 4.12 3.57
CA PRO A 74 13.15 4.37 4.98
C PRO A 74 11.64 4.50 5.27
N PRO A 75 10.86 5.38 4.60
CA PRO A 75 9.42 5.46 4.84
C PRO A 75 8.66 4.18 4.45
N ALA A 76 9.10 3.45 3.42
CA ALA A 76 8.53 2.15 3.07
C ALA A 76 8.64 1.12 4.20
N ARG A 77 9.81 1.07 4.87
CA ARG A 77 10.04 0.16 6.00
C ARG A 77 9.21 0.55 7.21
N ALA A 78 9.13 1.85 7.51
CA ALA A 78 8.29 2.35 8.60
C ALA A 78 6.80 2.05 8.36
N ALA A 79 6.30 2.32 7.15
CA ALA A 79 4.93 1.99 6.78
C ALA A 79 4.66 0.47 6.85
N LEU A 80 5.63 -0.36 6.47
CA LEU A 80 5.51 -1.82 6.55
C LEU A 80 5.43 -2.30 7.99
N GLU A 81 6.22 -1.72 8.90
CA GLU A 81 6.15 -2.01 10.34
C GLU A 81 4.79 -1.63 10.91
N THR A 82 4.33 -0.40 10.66
CA THR A 82 2.99 0.08 11.06
C THR A 82 1.87 -0.84 10.55
N THR A 83 1.99 -1.31 9.30
CA THR A 83 0.99 -2.20 8.71
C THR A 83 1.07 -3.60 9.30
N SER A 84 2.28 -4.11 9.56
CA SER A 84 2.51 -5.42 10.18
C SER A 84 1.93 -5.50 11.60
N ASP A 85 2.04 -4.42 12.37
CA ASP A 85 1.47 -4.32 13.72
C ASP A 85 -0.07 -4.31 13.73
N ALA A 86 -0.69 -4.00 12.58
CA ALA A 86 -2.14 -3.90 12.43
C ALA A 86 -2.81 -5.14 11.80
N LEU A 87 -2.01 -6.14 11.39
CA LEU A 87 -2.48 -7.44 10.88
C LEU A 87 -2.86 -8.39 12.02
#